data_AF-F0G0E6-F1
#
_entry.id   AF-F0G0E6-F1
#
_cell.length_a   1.000
_cell.length_b   1.000
_cell.length_c   1.000
_cell.angle_alpha   90.00
_cell.angle_beta   90.00
_cell.angle_gamma   90.00
#
_symmetry.space_group_name_H-M   'P 1'
#
loop_
_entity.id
_entity.type
_entity.pdbx_description
1 polymer ?
#
loop_
_entity_poly.entity_id
_entity_poly.type
_entity_poly.pdbx_seq_one_letter_code
_entity_poly.pdbx_strand_id
1 'polypeptide(L)'
;MVTPLARGLSILSAFGPDKGWLGNLEIAQATGIPPPTALRLLRSLVALGYLHHDKTSRKYALAAASLALGYAAVADPDLQRLAGIEMRKLAEATD
;
A
#
# COMPACT_ATOMS: atom_id res chain seq x y z
N MET A 1 -18.09 -9.30 -7.08
CA MET A 1 -16.88 -8.49 -6.82
C MET A 1 -16.59 -7.61 -8.03
N VAL A 2 -16.14 -6.36 -7.83
CA VAL A 2 -15.72 -5.48 -8.94
C VAL A 2 -14.24 -5.72 -9.23
N THR A 3 -13.96 -6.53 -10.26
CA THR A 3 -12.61 -7.02 -10.57
C THR A 3 -11.55 -5.91 -10.76
N PRO A 4 -11.83 -4.77 -11.42
CA PRO A 4 -10.84 -3.69 -11.57
C PRO A 4 -10.42 -3.06 -10.24
N LEU A 5 -11.36 -2.91 -9.29
CA LEU A 5 -11.08 -2.33 -7.98
C LEU A 5 -10.19 -3.26 -7.15
N ALA A 6 -10.55 -4.55 -7.09
CA ALA A 6 -9.74 -5.56 -6.40
C ALA A 6 -8.29 -5.60 -6.93
N ARG A 7 -8.12 -5.51 -8.25
CA ARG A 7 -6.79 -5.45 -8.89
C ARG A 7 -6.04 -4.16 -8.55
N GLY A 8 -6.72 -3.02 -8.52
CA GLY A 8 -6.12 -1.74 -8.11
C GLY A 8 -5.60 -1.78 -6.68
N LEU A 9 -6.41 -2.31 -5.75
CA LEU A 9 -6.01 -2.49 -4.34
C LEU A 9 -4.85 -3.48 -4.22
N SER A 10 -4.87 -4.59 -4.95
CA SER A 10 -3.78 -5.56 -4.96
C SER A 10 -2.45 -4.96 -5.42
N ILE A 11 -2.46 -4.01 -6.37
CA ILE A 11 -1.25 -3.26 -6.77
C ILE A 11 -0.74 -2.40 -5.61
N LEU A 12 -1.61 -1.67 -4.91
CA LEU A 12 -1.21 -0.84 -3.77
C LEU A 12 -0.62 -1.68 -2.63
N SER A 13 -1.17 -2.87 -2.39
CA SER A 13 -0.65 -3.82 -1.39
C SER A 13 0.67 -4.50 -1.78
N ALA A 14 1.14 -4.37 -3.03
CA ALA A 14 2.41 -4.96 -3.46
C ALA A 14 3.65 -4.19 -2.95
N PHE A 15 3.46 -2.95 -2.52
CA PHE A 15 4.50 -2.10 -1.95
C PHE A 15 4.69 -2.41 -0.47
N GLY A 16 5.93 -2.32 0.02
CA GLY A 16 6.26 -2.58 1.42
C GLY A 16 7.51 -1.80 1.86
N PRO A 17 7.91 -1.91 3.14
CA PRO A 17 9.03 -1.15 3.71
C PRO A 17 10.33 -1.31 2.91
N ASP A 18 10.64 -2.52 2.48
CA ASP A 18 11.84 -2.84 1.70
C ASP A 18 11.65 -2.67 0.18
N LYS A 19 10.42 -2.35 -0.25
CA LYS A 19 10.00 -2.28 -1.65
C LYS A 19 9.40 -0.92 -1.97
N GLY A 20 10.17 0.14 -1.69
CA GLY A 20 9.74 1.52 -1.91
C GLY A 20 9.53 1.88 -3.39
N TRP A 21 10.26 1.23 -4.30
CA TRP A 21 10.15 1.45 -5.75
C TRP A 21 10.04 0.14 -6.52
N LEU A 22 8.96 0.00 -7.30
CA LEU A 22 8.70 -1.20 -8.11
C LEU A 22 8.49 -0.84 -9.58
N GLY A 23 9.08 -1.60 -10.48
CA GLY A 23 8.82 -1.55 -11.91
C GLY A 23 7.54 -2.29 -12.29
N ASN A 24 6.99 -1.98 -13.47
CA ASN A 24 5.75 -2.59 -13.96
C ASN A 24 5.81 -4.14 -14.00
N LEU A 25 6.96 -4.72 -14.32
CA LEU A 25 7.14 -6.17 -14.41
C LEU A 25 7.15 -6.83 -13.02
N GLU A 26 7.80 -6.21 -12.05
CA GLU A 26 7.81 -6.64 -10.64
C GLU A 26 6.38 -6.58 -10.06
N ILE A 27 5.64 -5.52 -10.37
CA ILE A 27 4.23 -5.37 -9.95
C ILE A 27 3.35 -6.44 -10.60
N ALA A 28 3.49 -6.67 -11.90
CA ALA A 28 2.74 -7.70 -12.62
C ALA A 28 3.01 -9.10 -12.06
N GLN A 29 4.26 -9.42 -11.74
CA GLN A 29 4.65 -10.68 -11.11
C GLN A 29 4.09 -10.81 -9.70
N ALA A 30 4.23 -9.78 -8.87
CA ALA A 30 3.78 -9.80 -7.48
C ALA A 30 2.24 -9.92 -7.36
N THR A 31 1.49 -9.39 -8.33
CA THR A 31 0.02 -9.35 -8.30
C THR A 31 -0.64 -10.40 -9.18
N GLY A 32 0.10 -11.07 -10.07
CA GLY A 32 -0.44 -11.96 -11.11
C GLY A 32 -1.30 -11.23 -12.16
N ILE A 33 -1.27 -9.89 -12.20
CA ILE A 33 -2.05 -9.10 -13.15
C ILE A 33 -1.30 -9.02 -14.49
N PRO A 34 -1.96 -9.29 -15.64
CA PRO A 34 -1.33 -9.17 -16.95
C PRO A 34 -0.72 -7.77 -17.17
N PRO A 35 0.50 -7.65 -17.73
CA PRO A 35 1.20 -6.36 -17.86
C PRO A 35 0.41 -5.22 -18.53
N PRO A 36 -0.39 -5.46 -19.59
CA PRO A 36 -1.23 -4.41 -20.18
C PRO A 36 -2.30 -3.88 -19.22
N THR A 37 -2.85 -4.78 -18.38
CA THR A 37 -3.86 -4.41 -17.38
C THR A 37 -3.22 -3.68 -16.22
N ALA A 38 -2.08 -4.16 -15.73
CA ALA A 38 -1.31 -3.50 -14.68
C ALA A 38 -0.92 -2.07 -15.09
N LEU A 39 -0.42 -1.88 -16.31
CA LEU A 39 -0.03 -0.56 -16.81
C LEU A 39 -1.20 0.43 -16.85
N ARG A 40 -2.40 -0.03 -17.24
CA ARG A 40 -3.60 0.83 -17.23
C ARG A 40 -4.00 1.24 -15.82
N LEU A 41 -3.95 0.30 -14.87
CA LEU A 41 -4.24 0.58 -13.46
C LEU A 41 -3.20 1.51 -12.84
N LEU A 42 -1.91 1.30 -13.13
CA LEU A 42 -0.81 2.17 -12.68
C LEU A 42 -1.00 3.60 -13.17
N ARG A 43 -1.40 3.80 -14.43
CA ARG A 43 -1.71 5.15 -14.96
C ARG A 43 -2.84 5.82 -14.18
N SER A 44 -3.92 5.09 -13.88
CA SER A 44 -5.03 5.62 -13.08
C SER A 44 -4.60 5.94 -11.65
N LEU A 45 -3.84 5.05 -11.00
CA LEU A 45 -3.35 5.26 -9.64
C LEU A 45 -2.38 6.43 -9.54
N VAL A 46 -1.55 6.66 -10.57
CA VAL A 46 -0.72 7.87 -10.67
C VAL A 46 -1.57 9.13 -10.83
N ALA A 47 -2.56 9.10 -11.73
CA ALA A 47 -3.45 10.24 -11.95
C ALA A 47 -4.28 10.61 -10.71
N LEU A 48 -4.65 9.61 -9.91
CA LEU A 48 -5.37 9.77 -8.64
C LEU A 48 -4.45 10.14 -7.46
N GLY A 49 -3.12 10.20 -7.67
CA GLY A 49 -2.16 10.57 -6.63
C GLY A 49 -1.84 9.47 -5.61
N TYR A 50 -2.24 8.22 -5.87
CA TYR A 50 -1.88 7.06 -5.03
C TYR A 50 -0.46 6.55 -5.29
N LEU A 51 0.06 6.77 -6.51
CA LEU A 51 1.42 6.39 -6.90
C LEU A 51 2.19 7.58 -7.48
N HIS A 52 3.48 7.62 -7.18
CA HIS A 52 4.46 8.38 -7.96
C HIS A 52 4.99 7.50 -9.09
N HIS A 53 5.34 8.11 -10.23
CA HIS A 53 6.04 7.43 -11.32
C HIS A 53 7.30 8.21 -11.67
N ASP A 54 8.46 7.62 -11.40
CA ASP A 54 9.72 8.16 -11.84
C ASP A 54 9.92 7.81 -13.32
N LYS A 55 9.99 8.84 -14.16
CA LYS A 55 10.16 8.69 -15.61
C LYS A 55 11.54 8.16 -15.98
N THR A 56 12.55 8.40 -15.14
CA THR A 56 13.94 8.01 -15.41
C THR A 56 14.14 6.52 -15.14
N SER A 57 13.82 6.06 -13.92
CA SER A 57 13.93 4.64 -13.56
C SER A 57 12.75 3.78 -14.06
N ARG A 58 11.66 4.40 -14.53
CA ARG A 58 10.41 3.74 -14.93
C ARG A 58 9.78 2.92 -13.80
N LYS A 59 10.02 3.35 -12.56
CA LYS A 59 9.50 2.72 -11.34
C LYS A 59 8.39 3.55 -10.71
N TYR A 60 7.61 2.88 -9.88
CA TYR A 60 6.48 3.42 -9.15
C TYR A 60 6.75 3.34 -7.65
N ALA A 61 6.21 4.27 -6.88
CA ALA A 61 6.25 4.29 -5.42
C ALA A 61 4.91 4.76 -4.86
N LEU A 62 4.57 4.38 -3.62
CA LEU A 62 3.38 4.94 -2.96
C LEU A 62 3.53 6.45 -2.79
N ALA A 63 2.43 7.18 -3.05
CA ALA A 63 2.33 8.63 -2.83
C ALA A 63 1.39 8.95 -1.65
N ALA A 64 1.30 10.23 -1.30
CA ALA A 64 0.63 10.70 -0.08
C ALA A 64 -0.83 10.24 0.07
N ALA A 65 -1.59 10.10 -1.02
CA ALA A 65 -2.98 9.62 -0.95
C ALA A 65 -3.08 8.19 -0.39
N SER A 66 -2.06 7.36 -0.59
CA SER A 66 -2.00 6.00 -0.03
C SER A 66 -1.77 6.01 1.48
N LEU A 67 -1.03 7.01 2.00
CA LEU A 67 -0.83 7.17 3.45
C LEU A 67 -2.13 7.52 4.15
N ALA A 68 -2.99 8.33 3.55
CA ALA A 68 -4.29 8.69 4.13
C ALA A 68 -5.17 7.45 4.39
N LEU A 69 -5.14 6.46 3.48
CA LEU A 69 -5.84 5.19 3.65
C LEU A 69 -5.28 4.37 4.82
N GLY A 70 -3.94 4.26 4.91
CA GLY A 70 -3.28 3.56 6.01
C GLY A 70 -3.48 4.24 7.36
N TYR A 71 -3.41 5.56 7.40
CA TYR A 71 -3.65 6.34 8.60
C TYR A 71 -5.09 6.16 9.11
N ALA A 72 -6.09 6.23 8.24
CA ALA A 72 -7.48 6.00 8.62
C ALA A 72 -7.70 4.59 9.21
N ALA A 73 -6.97 3.58 8.73
CA ALA A 73 -7.04 2.22 9.28
C ALA A 73 -6.32 2.06 10.63
N VAL A 74 -5.20 2.76 10.84
CA VAL A 74 -4.39 2.68 12.09
C VAL A 74 -4.90 3.63 13.17
N ALA A 75 -5.55 4.72 12.78
CA ALA A 75 -6.19 5.68 13.68
C ALA A 75 -7.50 5.13 14.29
N ASP A 76 -7.82 3.85 14.07
CA ASP A 76 -8.92 3.18 14.76
C ASP A 76 -8.71 3.26 16.28
N PRO A 77 -9.56 4.03 17.00
CA PRO A 77 -9.41 4.25 18.43
C PRO A 77 -9.50 2.96 19.24
N ASP A 78 -10.25 1.96 18.75
CA ASP A 78 -10.41 0.69 19.46
C ASP A 78 -9.18 -0.20 19.32
N LEU A 79 -8.54 -0.23 18.15
CA LEU A 79 -7.28 -0.93 17.95
C LEU A 79 -6.17 -0.32 18.83
N GLN A 80 -6.06 1.01 18.85
CA GLN A 80 -5.07 1.70 19.69
C GLN A 80 -5.36 1.51 21.18
N ARG A 81 -6.63 1.52 21.58
CA ARG A 81 -7.05 1.28 22.96
C ARG A 81 -6.75 -0.15 23.42
N LEU A 82 -7.07 -1.16 22.62
CA LEU A 82 -6.77 -2.57 22.95
C LEU A 82 -5.26 -2.83 22.98
N ALA A 83 -4.52 -2.38 21.96
CA ALA A 83 -3.07 -2.52 21.93
C ALA A 83 -2.41 -1.82 23.13
N GLY A 84 -2.85 -0.61 23.47
CA GLY A 84 -2.34 0.16 24.61
C GLY A 84 -2.63 -0.47 25.98
N ILE A 85 -3.66 -1.32 26.13
CA ILE A 85 -3.89 -2.07 27.37
C ILE A 85 -2.83 -3.17 27.53
N GLU A 86 -2.60 -3.97 26.48
CA GLU A 86 -1.65 -5.09 26.54
C GLU A 86 -0.19 -4.61 26.58
N MET A 87 0.15 -3.53 25.85
CA MET A 87 1.49 -2.93 25.92
C MET A 87 1.82 -2.38 27.31
N ARG A 88 0.84 -1.82 28.03
CA ARG A 88 1.03 -1.35 29.43
C ARG A 88 1.24 -2.51 30.38
N LYS A 89 0.40 -3.55 30.31
CA LYS A 89 0.58 -4.76 31.14
C LYS A 89 1.96 -5.38 30.94
N LEU A 90 2.46 -5.40 29.70
CA LEU A 90 3.80 -5.92 29.39
C LEU A 90 4.90 -5.02 29.97
N ALA A 91 4.77 -3.69 29.85
CA ALA A 91 5.73 -2.75 30.41
C ALA A 91 5.81 -2.87 31.94
N GLU A 92 4.65 -2.91 32.61
CA GLU A 92 4.54 -3.05 34.07
C GLU A 92 5.05 -4.40 34.58
N ALA A 93 5.01 -5.47 33.77
CA ALA A 93 5.49 -6.79 34.14
C ALA A 93 7.00 -7.00 33.88
N THR A 94 7.67 -6.04 33.22
CA THR A 94 9.10 -6.12 32.89
C THR A 94 9.95 -5.17 33.76
N ASP A 95 9.31 -4.36 34.62
CA ASP A 95 9.93 -3.61 35.73
C ASP A 95 9.98 -4.46 37.01
#